data_AF-A0A7J7FNB1-F1
#
_entry.id   AF-A0A7J7FNB1-F1
#
_cell.length_a   1.000
_cell.length_b   1.000
_cell.length_c   1.000
_cell.angle_alpha   90.00
_cell.angle_beta   90.00
_cell.angle_gamma   90.00
#
_symmetry.space_group_name_H-M   'P 1'
#
loop_
_entity.id
_entity.type
_entity.pdbx_description
1 polymer ?
#
loop_
_entity_poly.entity_id
_entity_poly.type
_entity_poly.pdbx_seq_one_letter_code
_entity_poly.pdbx_strand_id
1 'polypeptide(L)'
;MHLCTNSGPGTADHRPGRLDVGFVGGMGAVLRAEGSPGLCEVRALGSTRLTGSEPLTILPLTLEPEAAAHAHYKACDRLKLERKQRRMCRRDPGVAETLVEAVSMSALECQYQFRFERWNCTLEGRYRASLLKRVPAPLGASTGILGPAQRGPPAHLPPSWQVIKAGVETTCKCHGVSGSCTVRTCWRQLAPFHEVGKRLKHKYETALKVGSTTNEATGEAAAISPPRGRAAGTGGGDPLPRTPELVHLDDSPSFCLAGRFSPGTAGRRCHREKNCESICCGRGHNTQSRVVTRPCQCQVRWCCYVECRQCTQREEVYTCKG
;
A
#
# COMPACT_ATOMS: atom_id res chain seq x y z
N MET A 1 -44.52 4.89 -38.78
CA MET A 1 -45.36 6.09 -38.60
C MET A 1 -46.25 5.86 -37.40
N HIS A 2 -46.02 6.60 -36.32
CA HIS A 2 -47.03 7.16 -35.42
C HIS A 2 -46.29 8.12 -34.48
N LEU A 3 -46.61 9.40 -34.62
CA LEU A 3 -46.20 10.51 -33.76
C LEU A 3 -47.16 10.59 -32.57
N CYS A 4 -46.64 10.91 -31.38
CA CYS A 4 -47.34 11.74 -30.41
C CYS A 4 -46.34 12.73 -29.78
N THR A 5 -46.85 13.92 -29.56
CA THR A 5 -46.16 15.20 -29.43
C THR A 5 -46.03 15.68 -27.98
N ASN A 6 -44.97 16.47 -27.77
CA ASN A 6 -44.68 17.53 -26.80
C ASN A 6 -45.73 17.94 -25.75
N SER A 7 -45.26 18.17 -24.50
CA SER A 7 -45.81 19.20 -23.61
C SER A 7 -44.85 19.59 -22.47
N GLY A 8 -44.17 20.74 -22.63
CA GLY A 8 -44.08 21.80 -21.62
C GLY A 8 -42.95 21.80 -20.56
N PRO A 9 -42.46 22.99 -20.14
CA PRO A 9 -41.27 23.15 -19.31
C PRO A 9 -41.61 23.20 -17.81
N GLY A 10 -40.86 22.47 -16.98
CA GLY A 10 -40.99 22.49 -15.52
C GLY A 10 -39.63 22.71 -14.86
N THR A 11 -39.43 23.89 -14.29
CA THR A 11 -38.31 24.22 -13.42
C THR A 11 -38.41 23.42 -12.12
N ALA A 12 -37.45 22.52 -11.87
CA ALA A 12 -37.25 21.89 -10.57
C ALA A 12 -35.78 21.95 -10.18
N ASP A 13 -35.50 22.79 -9.19
CA ASP A 13 -34.24 22.95 -8.49
C ASP A 13 -33.89 21.65 -7.75
N HIS A 14 -32.89 20.91 -8.25
CA HIS A 14 -32.38 19.69 -7.61
C HIS A 14 -31.01 19.97 -7.00
N ARG A 15 -30.97 20.14 -5.68
CA ARG A 15 -29.75 20.00 -4.87
C ARG A 15 -29.17 18.60 -5.08
N PRO A 16 -27.85 18.45 -5.30
CA PRO A 16 -27.23 17.13 -5.36
C PRO A 16 -27.21 16.48 -3.97
N GLY A 17 -27.88 15.34 -3.85
CA GLY A 17 -27.80 14.44 -2.72
C GLY A 17 -26.39 13.88 -2.55
N ARG A 18 -26.00 13.72 -1.28
CA ARG A 18 -24.70 13.22 -0.84
C ARG A 18 -24.57 11.72 -1.16
N LEU A 19 -23.61 11.37 -2.02
CA LEU A 19 -23.20 9.99 -2.30
C LEU A 19 -22.03 9.64 -1.36
N ASP A 20 -22.28 8.78 -0.37
CA ASP A 20 -21.22 8.14 0.40
C ASP A 20 -20.67 6.94 -0.39
N VAL A 21 -19.40 7.02 -0.78
CA VAL A 21 -18.69 6.00 -1.56
C VAL A 21 -17.91 5.10 -0.61
N GLY A 22 -18.39 3.87 -0.40
CA GLY A 22 -17.60 2.78 0.18
C GLY A 22 -16.76 2.09 -0.90
N PHE A 23 -15.45 1.95 -0.65
CA PHE A 23 -14.49 1.37 -1.59
C PHE A 23 -14.20 -0.09 -1.17
N VAL A 24 -14.61 -1.06 -1.98
CA VAL A 24 -14.12 -2.45 -1.90
C VAL A 24 -13.18 -2.66 -3.08
N GLY A 25 -11.94 -3.04 -2.77
CA GLY A 25 -10.92 -3.27 -3.78
C GLY A 25 -11.31 -4.39 -4.74
N GLY A 26 -11.17 -4.12 -6.04
CA GLY A 26 -10.85 -5.11 -7.06
C GLY A 26 -11.82 -6.27 -7.26
N MET A 27 -13.00 -6.00 -7.83
CA MET A 27 -13.71 -6.78 -8.86
C MET A 27 -15.17 -6.30 -8.87
N GLY A 28 -15.63 -5.72 -9.98
CA GLY A 28 -17.05 -5.50 -10.32
C GLY A 28 -17.92 -4.73 -9.31
N ALA A 29 -18.49 -3.60 -9.71
CA ALA A 29 -19.51 -2.92 -8.91
C ALA A 29 -20.75 -3.82 -8.73
N VAL A 30 -21.09 -4.16 -7.48
CA VAL A 30 -22.41 -4.71 -7.12
C VAL A 30 -23.19 -3.57 -6.47
N LEU A 31 -24.20 -3.06 -7.18
CA LEU A 31 -25.15 -2.09 -6.62
C LEU A 31 -26.17 -2.85 -5.77
N ARG A 32 -26.21 -2.56 -4.47
CA ARG A 32 -27.30 -2.99 -3.58
C ARG A 32 -28.20 -1.79 -3.32
N ALA A 33 -29.38 -1.78 -3.91
CA ALA A 33 -30.46 -0.86 -3.56
C ALA A 33 -31.45 -1.60 -2.67
N GLU A 34 -31.70 -1.11 -1.45
CA GLU A 34 -32.84 -1.54 -0.64
C GLU A 34 -33.95 -0.50 -0.76
N GLY A 35 -35.13 -0.91 -1.22
CA GLY A 35 -36.32 -0.03 -1.33
C GLY A 35 -37.46 -0.44 -2.26
N SER A 36 -37.87 -1.72 -2.24
CA SER A 36 -39.25 -2.26 -2.49
C SER A 36 -39.93 -2.09 -3.88
N PRO A 37 -41.01 -2.87 -4.19
CA PRO A 37 -40.97 -4.10 -4.96
C PRO A 37 -41.60 -3.96 -6.37
N GLY A 38 -41.05 -4.66 -7.36
CA GLY A 38 -41.68 -4.77 -8.67
C GLY A 38 -40.86 -5.65 -9.61
N LEU A 39 -41.40 -6.82 -9.94
CA LEU A 39 -40.83 -7.72 -10.95
C LEU A 39 -40.69 -7.01 -12.30
N CYS A 40 -39.55 -7.20 -12.96
CA CYS A 40 -39.46 -7.36 -14.41
C CYS A 40 -38.18 -8.13 -14.76
N GLU A 41 -38.38 -9.37 -15.19
CA GLU A 41 -37.37 -10.26 -15.76
C GLU A 41 -37.28 -9.99 -17.27
N VAL A 42 -36.07 -9.79 -17.81
CA VAL A 42 -35.81 -9.92 -19.25
C VAL A 42 -34.45 -10.62 -19.46
N ARG A 43 -34.54 -11.81 -20.05
CA ARG A 43 -33.45 -12.63 -20.62
C ARG A 43 -32.87 -12.01 -21.90
N ALA A 44 -31.56 -12.15 -22.10
CA ALA A 44 -30.92 -12.58 -23.36
C ALA A 44 -29.39 -12.70 -23.14
N LEU A 45 -28.86 -13.93 -22.98
CA LEU A 45 -28.20 -14.77 -24.00
C LEU A 45 -26.78 -14.30 -24.40
N GLY A 46 -25.78 -14.92 -23.74
CA GLY A 46 -24.45 -15.11 -24.28
C GLY A 46 -24.43 -16.32 -25.22
N SER A 47 -23.79 -16.16 -26.38
CA SER A 47 -23.55 -17.24 -27.34
C SER A 47 -22.34 -18.05 -26.90
N THR A 48 -22.54 -19.30 -26.50
CA THR A 48 -21.62 -20.38 -26.82
C THR A 48 -22.45 -21.58 -27.27
N ARG A 49 -22.23 -22.01 -28.52
CA ARG A 49 -22.80 -23.26 -29.03
C ARG A 49 -22.08 -24.42 -28.35
N LEU A 50 -22.80 -25.26 -27.62
CA LEU A 50 -22.52 -26.69 -27.54
C LEU A 50 -23.85 -27.43 -27.49
N THR A 51 -23.91 -28.49 -28.29
CA THR A 51 -25.06 -29.34 -28.58
C THR A 51 -25.48 -30.21 -27.40
N GLY A 52 -26.79 -30.28 -27.17
CA GLY A 52 -27.53 -31.53 -26.92
C GLY A 52 -27.14 -32.45 -25.76
N SER A 53 -27.91 -32.35 -24.68
CA SER A 53 -28.36 -33.43 -23.79
C SER A 53 -27.33 -34.26 -23.01
N GLU A 54 -26.87 -33.74 -21.87
CA GLU A 54 -26.65 -34.52 -20.64
C GLU A 54 -27.10 -33.67 -19.43
N PRO A 55 -27.75 -34.26 -18.41
CA PRO A 55 -28.18 -33.51 -17.24
C PRO A 55 -26.94 -33.06 -16.46
N LEU A 56 -26.74 -31.75 -16.37
CA LEU A 56 -25.66 -31.18 -15.58
C LEU A 56 -25.90 -31.51 -14.10
N THR A 57 -25.09 -32.43 -13.58
CA THR A 57 -24.87 -32.61 -12.16
C THR A 57 -24.45 -31.25 -11.58
N ILE A 58 -25.34 -30.66 -10.79
CA ILE A 58 -25.11 -29.40 -10.08
C ILE A 58 -23.98 -29.64 -9.08
N LEU A 59 -22.78 -29.11 -9.35
CA LEU A 59 -21.76 -28.91 -8.32
C LEU A 59 -22.32 -27.88 -7.32
N PRO A 60 -22.45 -28.20 -6.02
CA PRO A 60 -23.04 -27.28 -5.07
C PRO A 60 -22.02 -26.19 -4.72
N LEU A 61 -22.20 -24.99 -5.27
CA LEU A 61 -21.69 -23.76 -4.65
C LEU A 61 -22.65 -23.33 -3.55
N THR A 62 -22.77 -24.14 -2.50
CA THR A 62 -23.33 -23.73 -1.22
C THR A 62 -22.22 -23.89 -0.19
N LEU A 63 -21.25 -22.97 -0.20
CA LEU A 63 -20.47 -22.76 1.01
C LEU A 63 -21.45 -22.12 1.99
N GLU A 64 -21.97 -22.92 2.92
CA GLU A 64 -22.94 -22.48 3.91
C GLU A 64 -22.52 -21.14 4.52
N PRO A 65 -23.41 -20.13 4.60
CA PRO A 65 -23.07 -18.80 5.09
C PRO A 65 -22.43 -18.84 6.50
N GLU A 66 -22.75 -19.86 7.31
CA GLU A 66 -22.12 -20.11 8.60
C GLU A 66 -20.64 -20.54 8.50
N ALA A 67 -20.28 -21.37 7.53
CA ALA A 67 -18.89 -21.79 7.30
C ALA A 67 -18.02 -20.61 6.85
N ALA A 68 -18.56 -19.75 5.98
CA ALA A 68 -17.91 -18.52 5.54
C ALA A 68 -17.73 -17.53 6.71
N ALA A 69 -18.76 -17.34 7.55
CA ALA A 69 -18.67 -16.50 8.73
C ALA A 69 -17.64 -17.04 9.74
N HIS A 70 -17.64 -18.34 10.00
CA HIS A 70 -16.69 -18.96 10.92
C HIS A 70 -15.24 -18.87 10.42
N ALA A 71 -15.02 -18.97 9.11
CA ALA A 71 -13.71 -18.75 8.49
C ALA A 71 -13.23 -17.29 8.66
N HIS A 72 -14.10 -16.31 8.45
CA HIS A 72 -13.78 -14.88 8.65
C HIS A 72 -13.37 -14.57 10.10
N TYR A 73 -14.09 -15.09 11.09
CA TYR A 73 -13.73 -14.87 12.51
C TYR A 73 -12.36 -15.47 12.84
N LYS A 74 -12.08 -16.68 12.35
CA LYS A 74 -10.76 -17.32 12.47
C LYS A 74 -9.66 -16.50 11.79
N ALA A 75 -9.94 -15.87 10.65
CA ALA A 75 -8.99 -14.99 9.97
C ALA A 75 -8.66 -13.75 10.81
N CYS A 76 -9.66 -13.06 11.34
CA CYS A 76 -9.46 -11.96 12.31
C CYS A 76 -8.68 -12.43 13.55
N ASP A 77 -8.85 -13.69 13.97
CA ASP A 77 -8.22 -14.19 15.17
C ASP A 77 -6.72 -14.47 15.05
N ARG A 78 -6.28 -14.84 13.85
CA ARG A 78 -4.87 -15.00 13.48
C ARG A 78 -4.10 -13.68 13.45
N LEU A 79 -4.80 -12.56 13.33
CA LEU A 79 -4.19 -11.23 13.37
C LEU A 79 -3.91 -10.79 14.81
N LYS A 80 -2.73 -10.19 15.02
CA LYS A 80 -2.34 -9.57 16.30
C LYS A 80 -3.04 -8.22 16.47
N LEU A 81 -4.34 -8.25 16.73
CA LEU A 81 -5.20 -7.07 16.89
C LEU A 81 -5.54 -6.82 18.35
N GLU A 82 -5.61 -5.54 18.72
CA GLU A 82 -6.18 -5.09 19.99
C GLU A 82 -7.67 -5.46 20.11
N ARG A 83 -8.21 -5.48 21.33
CA ARG A 83 -9.61 -5.84 21.59
C ARG A 83 -10.60 -5.03 20.76
N LYS A 84 -10.38 -3.72 20.60
CA LYS A 84 -11.25 -2.84 19.80
C LYS A 84 -11.14 -3.12 18.30
N GLN A 85 -9.92 -3.30 17.79
CA GLN A 85 -9.64 -3.63 16.38
C GLN A 85 -10.22 -4.99 16.00
N ARG A 86 -10.12 -5.99 16.89
CA ARG A 86 -10.69 -7.33 16.67
C ARG A 86 -12.21 -7.31 16.54
N ARG A 87 -12.90 -6.51 17.35
CA ARG A 87 -14.35 -6.30 17.22
C ARG A 87 -14.72 -5.65 15.89
N MET A 88 -13.93 -4.68 15.44
CA MET A 88 -14.13 -4.02 14.15
C MET A 88 -13.90 -5.00 12.99
N CYS A 89 -12.81 -5.77 13.03
CA CYS A 89 -12.51 -6.81 12.04
C CYS A 89 -13.67 -7.82 11.93
N ARG A 90 -14.13 -8.37 13.07
CA ARG A 90 -15.23 -9.35 13.07
C ARG A 90 -16.57 -8.79 12.59
N ARG A 91 -16.77 -7.47 12.62
CA ARG A 91 -18.02 -6.81 12.20
C ARG A 91 -18.20 -6.82 10.69
N ASP A 92 -17.12 -6.63 9.94
CA ASP A 92 -17.15 -6.50 8.48
C ASP A 92 -16.35 -7.64 7.83
N PRO A 93 -17.03 -8.66 7.25
CA PRO A 93 -16.40 -9.71 6.46
C PRO A 93 -15.51 -9.15 5.35
N GLY A 94 -14.32 -9.74 5.14
CA GLY A 94 -13.35 -9.28 4.14
C GLY A 94 -12.27 -8.33 4.68
N VAL A 95 -12.45 -7.77 5.88
CA VAL A 95 -11.45 -6.88 6.49
C VAL A 95 -10.16 -7.62 6.81
N ALA A 96 -10.24 -8.84 7.34
CA ALA A 96 -9.04 -9.62 7.67
C ALA A 96 -8.18 -9.90 6.44
N GLU A 97 -8.81 -10.32 5.35
CA GLU A 97 -8.20 -10.64 4.07
C GLU A 97 -7.56 -9.40 3.46
N THR A 98 -8.29 -8.29 3.44
CA THR A 98 -7.80 -6.99 2.94
C THR A 98 -6.60 -6.52 3.74
N LEU A 99 -6.60 -6.68 5.07
CA LEU A 99 -5.47 -6.31 5.92
C LEU A 99 -4.23 -7.16 5.63
N VAL A 100 -4.40 -8.48 5.43
CA VAL A 100 -3.30 -9.39 5.09
C VAL A 100 -2.70 -9.02 3.73
N GLU A 101 -3.55 -8.80 2.73
CA GLU A 101 -3.12 -8.40 1.39
C GLU A 101 -2.39 -7.05 1.43
N ALA A 102 -2.95 -6.05 2.13
CA ALA A 102 -2.33 -4.74 2.27
C ALA A 102 -0.95 -4.81 2.94
N VAL A 103 -0.78 -5.64 3.97
CA VAL A 103 0.52 -5.87 4.61
C VAL A 103 1.50 -6.53 3.65
N SER A 104 1.06 -7.53 2.89
CA SER A 104 1.88 -8.21 1.88
C SER A 104 2.34 -7.25 0.80
N MET A 105 1.42 -6.51 0.19
CA MET A 105 1.70 -5.51 -0.84
C MET A 105 2.68 -4.43 -0.33
N SER A 106 2.47 -3.94 0.89
CA SER A 106 3.35 -2.96 1.53
C SER A 106 4.76 -3.51 1.76
N ALA A 107 4.89 -4.76 2.19
CA ALA A 107 6.18 -5.40 2.38
C ALA A 107 6.93 -5.60 1.06
N LEU A 108 6.24 -6.03 0.01
CA LEU A 108 6.81 -6.20 -1.33
C LEU A 108 7.31 -4.86 -1.90
N GLU A 109 6.51 -3.79 -1.79
CA GLU A 109 6.92 -2.47 -2.25
C GLU A 109 8.11 -1.94 -1.43
N CYS A 110 8.12 -2.17 -0.12
CA CYS A 110 9.26 -1.79 0.72
C CYS A 110 10.54 -2.52 0.30
N GLN A 111 10.48 -3.84 0.08
CA GLN A 111 11.60 -4.63 -0.44
C GLN A 111 12.03 -4.13 -1.82
N TYR A 112 11.08 -3.76 -2.67
CA TYR A 112 11.37 -3.18 -3.98
C TYR A 112 12.13 -1.86 -3.82
N GLN A 113 11.58 -0.87 -3.11
CA GLN A 113 12.21 0.44 -2.92
C GLN A 113 13.61 0.37 -2.29
N PHE A 114 13.85 -0.62 -1.42
CA PHE A 114 15.13 -0.80 -0.72
C PHE A 114 16.03 -1.91 -1.31
N ARG A 115 15.68 -2.50 -2.46
CA ARG A 115 16.39 -3.68 -3.02
C ARG A 115 17.90 -3.49 -3.22
N PHE A 116 18.32 -2.26 -3.45
CA PHE A 116 19.71 -1.88 -3.72
C PHE A 116 20.40 -1.18 -2.55
N GLU A 117 19.71 -1.05 -1.42
CA GLU A 117 20.24 -0.43 -0.20
C GLU A 117 20.91 -1.49 0.68
N ARG A 118 21.73 -1.06 1.64
CA ARG A 118 22.38 -1.98 2.61
C ARG A 118 21.37 -2.75 3.45
N TRP A 119 20.24 -2.14 3.78
CA TRP A 119 19.06 -2.80 4.34
C TRP A 119 17.98 -2.91 3.26
N ASN A 120 17.53 -4.12 2.95
CA ASN A 120 16.61 -4.42 1.84
C ASN A 120 15.15 -4.60 2.29
N CYS A 121 14.75 -3.96 3.38
CA CYS A 121 13.44 -4.16 4.00
C CYS A 121 13.13 -5.62 4.39
N THR A 122 14.14 -6.35 4.86
CA THR A 122 13.94 -7.67 5.50
C THR A 122 13.27 -7.49 6.86
N LEU A 123 12.00 -7.89 6.96
CA LEU A 123 11.15 -7.76 8.16
C LEU A 123 10.99 -9.09 8.91
N GLU A 124 11.97 -9.98 8.80
CA GLU A 124 11.92 -11.31 9.42
C GLU A 124 12.07 -11.23 10.94
N GLY A 125 11.19 -11.97 11.64
CA GLY A 125 11.22 -12.30 13.06
C GLY A 125 12.08 -11.39 13.96
N ARG A 126 13.29 -11.86 14.28
CA ARG A 126 14.22 -11.24 15.25
C ARG A 126 14.68 -9.84 14.84
N TYR A 127 14.86 -9.59 13.55
CA TYR A 127 15.37 -8.32 13.04
C TYR A 127 14.30 -7.24 13.15
N ARG A 128 13.05 -7.56 12.78
CA ARG A 128 11.90 -6.66 12.96
C ARG A 128 11.71 -6.27 14.42
N ALA A 129 11.76 -7.23 15.35
CA ALA A 129 11.62 -6.95 16.77
C ALA A 129 12.75 -6.04 17.29
N SER A 130 13.97 -6.24 16.82
CA SER A 130 15.13 -5.42 17.22
C SER A 130 15.07 -4.00 16.66
N LEU A 131 14.62 -3.83 15.41
CA LEU A 131 14.43 -2.52 14.80
C LEU A 131 13.30 -1.73 15.48
N LEU A 132 12.17 -2.37 15.77
CA LEU A 132 11.02 -1.71 16.41
C LEU A 132 11.30 -1.28 17.86
N LYS A 133 12.18 -1.99 18.58
CA LYS A 133 12.60 -1.60 19.95
C LYS A 133 13.38 -0.29 20.00
N ARG A 134 13.92 0.17 18.86
CA ARG A 134 14.63 1.45 18.75
C ARG A 134 13.69 2.63 18.46
N VAL A 135 12.44 2.34 18.09
CA VAL A 135 11.42 3.38 18.02
C VAL A 135 10.91 3.54 19.44
N PRO A 136 11.07 4.71 20.07
CA PRO A 136 10.52 4.95 21.39
C PRO A 136 9.02 4.66 21.36
N ALA A 137 8.53 4.00 22.39
CA ALA A 137 7.09 3.78 22.52
C ALA A 137 6.38 5.14 22.38
N PRO A 138 5.27 5.21 21.64
CA PRO A 138 4.46 6.43 21.68
C PRO A 138 4.17 6.74 23.16
N LEU A 139 4.47 7.98 23.56
CA LEU A 139 4.14 8.53 24.88
C LEU A 139 2.65 8.27 25.12
N GLY A 140 2.32 7.24 25.91
CA GLY A 140 0.96 6.73 26.05
C GLY A 140 0.84 5.21 26.20
N ALA A 141 1.92 4.45 26.02
CA ALA A 141 1.94 3.00 26.27
C ALA A 141 2.52 2.59 27.64
N SER A 142 2.60 3.51 28.61
CA SER A 142 2.86 3.19 30.01
C SER A 142 1.53 3.07 30.76
N THR A 143 1.29 1.88 31.27
CA THR A 143 0.26 1.53 32.24
C THR A 143 0.32 2.43 33.48
N GLY A 144 -0.80 3.04 33.85
CA GLY A 144 -1.05 3.53 35.21
C GLY A 144 -0.98 5.04 35.42
N ILE A 145 -2.15 5.62 35.72
CA ILE A 145 -2.39 6.85 36.50
C ILE A 145 -1.75 8.14 35.97
N LEU A 146 -2.48 8.88 35.14
CA LEU A 146 -2.41 10.35 35.09
C LEU A 146 -3.82 10.91 34.81
N GLY A 147 -4.19 11.94 35.58
CA GLY A 147 -5.49 12.59 35.59
C GLY A 147 -5.83 13.40 34.33
N PRO A 148 -6.91 14.20 34.35
CA PRO A 148 -7.48 14.82 33.16
C PRO A 148 -6.65 16.03 32.73
N ALA A 149 -5.56 15.81 31.99
CA ALA A 149 -4.82 16.85 31.31
C ALA A 149 -5.07 16.76 29.80
N GLN A 150 -5.93 17.67 29.32
CA GLN A 150 -5.96 18.24 27.97
C GLN A 150 -6.01 17.24 26.79
N ARG A 151 -7.21 16.76 26.51
CA ARG A 151 -7.57 16.19 25.20
C ARG A 151 -7.71 17.34 24.18
N GLY A 152 -6.58 17.81 23.64
CA GLY A 152 -6.51 18.60 22.40
C GLY A 152 -6.88 17.77 21.16
N PRO A 153 -7.12 18.39 19.99
CA PRO A 153 -7.91 17.78 18.92
C PRO A 153 -7.21 16.56 18.30
N PRO A 154 -7.89 15.41 18.16
CA PRO A 154 -7.36 14.26 17.45
C PRO A 154 -7.66 14.44 15.95
N ALA A 155 -6.77 15.09 15.19
CA ALA A 155 -7.06 15.31 13.75
C ALA A 155 -5.86 15.20 12.80
N HIS A 156 -4.63 15.03 13.29
CA HIS A 156 -3.49 14.88 12.40
C HIS A 156 -3.26 13.40 12.09
N LEU A 157 -3.59 13.03 10.85
CA LEU A 157 -3.33 11.68 10.35
C LEU A 157 -1.83 11.41 10.30
N PRO A 158 -1.38 10.16 10.49
CA PRO A 158 0.04 9.83 10.45
C PRO A 158 0.64 10.21 9.08
N PRO A 159 1.93 10.62 9.01
CA PRO A 159 2.55 11.07 7.77
C PRO A 159 2.39 10.09 6.59
N SER A 160 2.44 8.79 6.86
CA SER A 160 2.21 7.74 5.86
C SER A 160 0.81 7.79 5.26
N TRP A 161 -0.22 8.01 6.08
CA TRP A 161 -1.60 8.17 5.62
C TRP A 161 -1.81 9.47 4.84
N GLN A 162 -1.05 10.52 5.17
CA GLN A 162 -1.09 11.76 4.38
C GLN A 162 -0.57 11.54 2.96
N VAL A 163 0.47 10.73 2.78
CA VAL A 163 0.95 10.34 1.43
C VAL A 163 -0.12 9.56 0.67
N ILE A 164 -0.79 8.60 1.31
CA ILE A 164 -1.86 7.80 0.70
C ILE A 164 -3.01 8.70 0.26
N LYS A 165 -3.48 9.60 1.13
CA LYS A 165 -4.56 10.54 0.79
C LYS A 165 -4.18 11.49 -0.33
N ALA A 166 -2.95 12.01 -0.32
CA ALA A 166 -2.45 12.87 -1.39
C ALA A 166 -2.22 12.12 -2.71
N GLY A 167 -2.12 10.79 -2.66
CA GLY A 167 -2.04 9.92 -3.84
C GLY A 167 -3.39 9.59 -4.46
N VAL A 168 -4.52 10.13 -3.97
CA VAL A 168 -5.82 9.94 -4.61
C VAL A 168 -5.98 10.94 -5.75
N GLU A 169 -6.00 10.43 -6.98
CA GLU A 169 -6.02 11.21 -8.21
C GLU A 169 -7.29 10.92 -9.03
N THR A 170 -7.77 11.91 -9.78
CA THR A 170 -8.91 11.74 -10.68
C THR A 170 -8.43 11.13 -12.00
N THR A 171 -8.85 9.90 -12.29
CA THR A 171 -8.58 9.24 -13.56
C THR A 171 -9.81 9.27 -14.44
N CYS A 172 -9.62 9.53 -15.73
CA CYS A 172 -10.70 9.57 -16.71
C CYS A 172 -10.47 8.53 -17.81
N LYS A 173 -11.54 7.88 -18.26
CA LYS A 173 -11.58 7.12 -19.51
C LYS A 173 -12.40 7.88 -20.55
N CYS A 174 -11.86 7.96 -21.76
CA CYS A 174 -12.50 8.59 -22.90
C CYS A 174 -13.34 7.57 -23.67
N HIS A 175 -14.53 7.96 -24.08
CA HIS A 175 -15.54 7.08 -24.70
C HIS A 175 -16.06 7.62 -26.04
N GLY A 176 -15.40 8.62 -26.64
CA GLY A 176 -15.80 9.17 -27.94
C GLY A 176 -15.43 8.26 -29.11
N VAL A 177 -16.04 8.53 -30.27
CA VAL A 177 -15.80 7.81 -31.54
C VAL A 177 -14.31 7.78 -31.84
N SER A 178 -13.80 6.62 -32.25
CA SER A 178 -12.38 6.37 -32.55
C SER A 178 -11.41 6.67 -31.38
N GLY A 179 -11.89 6.63 -30.13
CA GLY A 179 -11.07 6.92 -28.94
C GLY A 179 -10.96 8.40 -28.60
N SER A 180 -11.80 9.26 -29.20
CA SER A 180 -11.84 10.68 -28.83
C SER A 180 -12.32 10.92 -27.40
N CYS A 181 -11.91 12.04 -26.80
CA CYS A 181 -12.26 12.41 -25.41
C CYS A 181 -13.43 13.41 -25.32
N THR A 182 -14.27 13.48 -26.35
CA THR A 182 -15.46 14.37 -26.37
C THR A 182 -16.43 14.03 -25.24
N VAL A 183 -16.61 12.74 -24.96
CA VAL A 183 -17.25 12.23 -23.75
C VAL A 183 -16.21 11.44 -22.96
N ARG A 184 -16.15 11.71 -21.65
CA ARG A 184 -15.27 10.98 -20.72
C ARG A 184 -15.96 10.75 -19.39
N THR A 185 -15.64 9.61 -18.78
CA THR A 185 -16.08 9.27 -17.42
C THR A 185 -14.87 9.34 -16.51
N CYS A 186 -14.96 10.08 -15.42
CA CYS A 186 -13.89 10.26 -14.45
C CYS A 186 -14.28 9.71 -13.09
N TRP A 187 -13.34 9.11 -12.36
CA TRP A 187 -13.50 8.69 -10.98
C TRP A 187 -12.23 8.98 -10.18
N ARG A 188 -12.37 9.13 -8.87
CA ARG A 188 -11.22 9.25 -7.97
C ARG A 188 -10.73 7.84 -7.64
N GLN A 189 -9.44 7.61 -7.79
CA GLN A 189 -8.80 6.35 -7.40
C GLN A 189 -7.43 6.63 -6.80
N LEU A 190 -6.90 5.65 -6.06
CA LEU A 190 -5.51 5.70 -5.61
C LEU A 190 -4.56 5.62 -6.80
N ALA A 191 -3.47 6.38 -6.72
CA ALA A 191 -2.32 6.22 -7.60
C ALA A 191 -1.78 4.78 -7.52
N PRO A 192 -1.10 4.30 -8.58
CA PRO A 192 -0.42 3.01 -8.53
C PRO A 192 0.45 2.91 -7.28
N PHE A 193 0.40 1.76 -6.60
CA PHE A 193 1.05 1.61 -5.29
C PHE A 193 2.56 1.87 -5.34
N HIS A 194 3.20 1.60 -6.48
CA HIS A 194 4.60 1.94 -6.71
C HIS A 194 4.91 3.45 -6.57
N GLU A 195 4.02 4.33 -7.04
CA GLU A 195 4.17 5.78 -6.89
C GLU A 195 4.01 6.21 -5.42
N VAL A 196 3.11 5.56 -4.68
CA VAL A 196 2.97 5.77 -3.23
C VAL A 196 4.25 5.35 -2.52
N GLY A 197 4.79 4.17 -2.85
CA GLY A 197 6.06 3.67 -2.33
C GLY A 197 7.24 4.60 -2.61
N LYS A 198 7.32 5.15 -3.83
CA LYS A 198 8.34 6.12 -4.23
C LYS A 198 8.23 7.42 -3.43
N ARG A 199 7.02 7.96 -3.25
CA ARG A 199 6.77 9.16 -2.42
C ARG A 199 7.15 8.91 -0.96
N LEU A 200 6.87 7.71 -0.41
CA LEU A 200 7.28 7.32 0.93
C LEU A 200 8.80 7.16 1.06
N LYS A 201 9.48 6.55 0.08
CA LYS A 201 10.94 6.43 0.06
C LYS A 201 11.61 7.81 0.05
N HIS A 202 11.09 8.74 -0.75
CA HIS A 202 11.60 10.11 -0.75
C HIS A 202 11.46 10.78 0.62
N LYS A 203 10.29 10.67 1.27
CA LYS A 203 10.11 11.19 2.64
C LYS A 203 11.03 10.52 3.66
N TYR A 204 11.38 9.25 3.46
CA TYR A 204 12.33 8.54 4.31
C TYR A 204 13.75 9.08 4.15
N GLU A 205 14.18 9.35 2.91
CA GLU A 205 15.51 9.91 2.61
C GLU A 205 15.68 11.35 3.11
N THR A 206 14.60 12.13 3.12
CA THR A 206 14.58 13.51 3.60
C THR A 206 14.10 13.62 5.05
N ALA A 207 14.05 12.52 5.80
CA ALA A 207 13.54 12.52 7.17
C ALA A 207 14.43 13.37 8.10
N LEU A 208 13.82 14.11 9.02
CA LEU A 208 14.55 14.96 9.95
C LEU A 208 14.98 14.20 11.20
N LYS A 209 16.24 14.37 11.61
CA LYS A 209 16.70 13.94 12.93
C LYS A 209 16.25 14.94 13.99
N VAL A 210 15.65 14.46 15.06
CA VAL A 210 15.23 15.30 16.18
C VAL A 210 15.81 14.78 17.50
N GLY A 211 16.10 15.69 18.42
CA GLY A 211 16.59 15.34 19.75
C GLY A 211 15.45 15.12 20.73
N SER A 212 15.64 14.20 21.68
CA SER A 212 14.81 14.09 22.88
C SER A 212 15.43 14.97 23.97
N THR A 213 14.80 16.10 24.29
CA THR A 213 15.21 16.92 25.46
C THR A 213 14.34 16.51 26.65
N THR A 214 14.87 15.71 27.55
CA THR A 214 14.25 15.47 28.86
C THR A 214 14.77 16.52 29.83
N ASN A 215 13.89 17.39 30.34
CA ASN A 215 14.24 18.26 31.45
C ASN A 215 14.10 17.43 32.74
N GLU A 216 15.22 17.13 33.39
CA GLU A 216 15.29 16.26 34.59
C GLU A 216 14.51 16.82 35.81
N ALA A 217 14.01 18.06 35.75
CA ALA A 217 13.30 18.71 36.85
C ALA A 217 11.79 18.39 36.96
N THR A 218 11.15 17.82 35.92
CA THR A 218 9.68 17.56 35.95
C THR A 218 9.26 16.13 35.57
N GLY A 219 10.19 15.26 35.16
CA GLY A 219 9.84 13.90 34.72
C GLY A 219 8.98 13.84 33.44
N GLU A 220 8.76 14.98 32.79
CA GLU A 220 8.06 15.08 31.51
C GLU A 220 9.07 15.06 30.35
N ALA A 221 8.87 14.16 29.40
CA ALA A 221 9.61 14.17 28.14
C ALA A 221 9.21 15.42 27.34
N ALA A 222 10.07 16.44 27.35
CA ALA A 222 9.81 17.69 26.65
C ALA A 222 10.00 17.53 25.13
N ALA A 223 9.26 18.36 24.40
CA ALA A 223 9.00 18.29 22.97
C ALA A 223 10.21 18.01 22.07
N ILE A 224 9.91 17.27 20.99
CA ILE A 224 10.75 17.03 19.82
C ILE A 224 11.29 18.37 19.30
N SER A 225 12.59 18.63 19.47
CA SER A 225 13.22 19.89 19.03
C SER A 225 14.04 19.68 17.75
N PRO A 226 14.01 20.62 16.77
CA PRO A 226 14.88 20.58 15.58
C PRO A 226 16.37 20.67 15.96
N PRO A 227 17.29 20.19 15.10
CA PRO A 227 18.71 20.25 15.37
C PRO A 227 19.23 21.70 15.42
N ARG A 228 19.80 22.12 16.55
CA ARG A 228 20.57 23.36 16.68
C ARG A 228 21.88 23.20 15.90
N GLY A 229 21.95 23.73 14.67
CA GLY A 229 23.16 23.56 13.86
C GLY A 229 23.30 24.37 12.57
N ARG A 230 22.45 25.38 12.31
CA ARG A 230 22.73 26.42 11.31
C ARG A 230 22.51 27.78 11.96
N ALA A 231 23.59 28.54 12.10
CA ALA A 231 23.63 29.76 12.89
C ALA A 231 22.89 30.94 12.22
N ALA A 232 22.12 31.64 13.05
CA ALA A 232 21.90 33.08 13.13
C ALA A 232 21.67 33.90 11.84
N GLY A 233 20.42 34.33 11.67
CA GLY A 233 20.05 35.52 10.90
C GLY A 233 18.59 35.88 11.17
N THR A 234 18.37 36.88 12.03
CA THR A 234 17.13 37.67 12.24
C THR A 234 15.83 36.94 12.68
N GLY A 235 15.50 37.15 13.97
CA GLY A 235 14.16 37.49 14.48
C GLY A 235 12.91 36.72 14.00
N GLY A 236 12.30 35.97 14.92
CA GLY A 236 10.95 35.45 14.80
C GLY A 236 10.90 33.95 15.09
N GLY A 237 10.22 33.56 16.17
CA GLY A 237 10.15 32.18 16.61
C GLY A 237 9.59 31.26 15.53
N ASP A 238 10.38 30.29 15.07
CA ASP A 238 9.88 29.25 14.19
C ASP A 238 9.18 28.17 15.03
N PRO A 239 7.86 27.94 14.81
CA PRO A 239 7.17 26.82 15.40
C PRO A 239 7.63 25.52 14.73
N LEU A 240 7.58 24.44 15.51
CA LEU A 240 7.66 23.02 15.13
C LEU A 240 7.26 22.76 13.66
N PRO A 241 7.97 21.91 12.89
CA PRO A 241 7.70 21.71 11.47
C PRO A 241 6.21 21.41 11.25
N ARG A 242 5.50 22.34 10.60
CA ARG A 242 4.07 22.20 10.27
C ARG A 242 3.85 21.22 9.12
N THR A 243 4.90 20.54 8.65
CA THR A 243 4.91 19.66 7.49
C THR A 243 4.81 18.18 7.91
N PRO A 244 4.17 17.33 7.09
CA PRO A 244 4.09 15.90 7.34
C PRO A 244 5.38 15.20 6.91
N GLU A 245 6.46 15.55 7.60
CA GLU A 245 7.77 14.95 7.42
C GLU A 245 7.93 13.71 8.30
N LEU A 246 8.68 12.73 7.79
CA LEU A 246 9.11 11.62 8.63
C LEU A 246 10.25 12.12 9.52
N VAL A 247 10.26 11.66 10.76
CA VAL A 247 11.19 12.11 11.78
C VAL A 247 11.82 10.89 12.44
N HIS A 248 13.12 10.95 12.74
CA HIS A 248 13.84 9.90 13.46
C HIS A 248 14.62 10.47 14.65
N LEU A 249 14.72 9.68 15.72
CA LEU A 249 15.40 10.07 16.95
C LEU A 249 16.84 9.59 16.94
N ASP A 250 17.04 8.30 16.67
CA ASP A 250 18.36 7.68 16.64
C ASP A 250 18.92 7.55 15.23
N ASP A 251 20.24 7.44 15.13
CA ASP A 251 20.91 7.10 13.88
C ASP A 251 20.66 5.63 13.49
N SER A 252 20.53 5.38 12.18
CA SER A 252 20.36 4.04 11.66
C SER A 252 21.59 3.16 12.00
N PRO A 253 21.40 1.88 12.36
CA PRO A 253 22.52 1.00 12.67
C PRO A 253 23.30 0.67 11.38
N SER A 254 24.53 0.16 11.53
CA SER A 254 25.23 -0.41 10.38
C SER A 254 24.56 -1.72 9.93
N PHE A 255 24.33 -1.83 8.62
CA PHE A 255 23.75 -3.01 7.98
C PHE A 255 24.76 -3.82 7.16
N CYS A 256 26.03 -3.42 7.18
CA CYS A 256 27.09 -4.02 6.37
C CYS A 256 27.44 -5.45 6.79
N LEU A 257 27.46 -5.70 8.10
CA LEU A 257 27.81 -6.98 8.71
C LEU A 257 26.59 -7.61 9.35
N ALA A 258 26.61 -8.93 9.47
CA ALA A 258 25.59 -9.66 10.19
C ALA A 258 25.57 -9.23 11.67
N GLY A 259 24.37 -8.97 12.19
CA GLY A 259 24.23 -8.52 13.57
C GLY A 259 22.80 -8.63 14.07
N ARG A 260 22.48 -7.85 15.11
CA ARG A 260 21.14 -7.85 15.73
C ARG A 260 20.05 -7.29 14.81
N PHE A 261 20.40 -6.37 13.92
CA PHE A 261 19.44 -5.59 13.12
C PHE A 261 19.34 -6.03 11.65
N SER A 262 20.29 -6.83 11.16
CA SER A 262 20.32 -7.28 9.77
C SER A 262 21.17 -8.54 9.60
N PRO A 263 20.89 -9.38 8.59
CA PRO A 263 21.78 -10.48 8.19
C PRO A 263 23.12 -10.01 7.58
N GLY A 264 23.30 -8.72 7.30
CA GLY A 264 24.50 -8.19 6.64
C GLY A 264 24.37 -8.17 5.11
N THR A 265 25.43 -7.70 4.42
CA THR A 265 25.42 -7.59 2.95
C THR A 265 26.23 -8.66 2.21
N ALA A 266 26.93 -9.55 2.92
CA ALA A 266 27.68 -10.65 2.33
C ALA A 266 26.78 -11.54 1.45
N GLY A 267 27.26 -11.91 0.25
CA GLY A 267 26.52 -12.75 -0.70
C GLY A 267 25.38 -12.05 -1.44
N ARG A 268 25.05 -10.79 -1.12
CA ARG A 268 24.00 -10.06 -1.84
C ARG A 268 24.44 -9.70 -3.25
N ARG A 269 23.53 -9.84 -4.21
CA ARG A 269 23.77 -9.41 -5.60
C ARG A 269 23.84 -7.88 -5.67
N CYS A 270 24.80 -7.38 -6.44
CA CYS A 270 24.97 -5.95 -6.73
C CYS A 270 25.15 -5.71 -8.24
N HIS A 271 25.13 -4.44 -8.62
CA HIS A 271 25.35 -3.96 -9.99
C HIS A 271 26.68 -3.21 -10.05
N ARG A 272 27.62 -3.73 -10.87
CA ARG A 272 29.03 -3.31 -10.92
C ARG A 272 29.23 -1.80 -10.88
N GLU A 273 28.53 -1.08 -11.75
CA GLU A 273 28.70 0.37 -11.92
C GLU A 273 27.67 1.21 -11.15
N LYS A 274 26.65 0.59 -10.55
CA LYS A 274 25.55 1.33 -9.92
C LYS A 274 25.65 1.36 -8.41
N ASN A 275 25.96 0.22 -7.77
CA ASN A 275 25.80 0.11 -6.31
C ASN A 275 26.71 -0.92 -5.62
N CYS A 276 27.60 -1.63 -6.32
CA CYS A 276 28.48 -2.59 -5.66
C CYS A 276 29.35 -1.95 -4.58
N GLU A 277 29.83 -0.72 -4.78
CA GLU A 277 30.61 0.01 -3.78
C GLU A 277 29.81 0.30 -2.50
N SER A 278 28.57 0.78 -2.65
CA SER A 278 27.71 1.20 -1.54
C SER A 278 27.16 0.02 -0.74
N ILE A 279 26.66 -1.02 -1.43
CA ILE A 279 26.03 -2.20 -0.80
C ILE A 279 27.06 -3.18 -0.23
N CYS A 280 28.23 -3.31 -0.85
CA CYS A 280 29.29 -4.20 -0.36
C CYS A 280 30.21 -3.52 0.66
N CYS A 281 29.95 -2.26 1.00
CA CYS A 281 30.65 -1.51 2.05
C CYS A 281 32.18 -1.52 1.88
N GLY A 282 32.66 -1.37 0.64
CA GLY A 282 34.10 -1.36 0.32
C GLY A 282 34.80 -2.73 0.35
N ARG A 283 34.14 -3.82 0.75
CA ARG A 283 34.74 -5.18 0.76
C ARG A 283 34.99 -5.77 -0.64
N GLY A 284 34.47 -5.11 -1.68
CA GLY A 284 34.47 -5.61 -3.04
C GLY A 284 33.41 -6.69 -3.31
N HIS A 285 33.47 -7.28 -4.50
CA HIS A 285 32.48 -8.24 -4.99
C HIS A 285 33.17 -9.39 -5.75
N ASN A 286 32.56 -10.57 -5.71
CA ASN A 286 32.90 -11.70 -6.57
C ASN A 286 32.16 -11.57 -7.90
N THR A 287 32.81 -11.99 -8.98
CA THR A 287 32.24 -12.01 -10.33
C THR A 287 32.09 -13.44 -10.79
N GLN A 288 30.88 -13.83 -11.20
CA GLN A 288 30.60 -15.15 -11.74
C GLN A 288 29.90 -15.02 -13.09
N SER A 289 30.40 -15.71 -14.12
CA SER A 289 29.68 -15.83 -15.38
C SER A 289 28.60 -16.91 -15.27
N ARG A 290 27.36 -16.57 -15.62
CA ARG A 290 26.22 -17.48 -15.58
C ARG A 290 25.52 -17.46 -16.94
N VAL A 291 25.25 -18.63 -17.49
CA VAL A 291 24.37 -18.77 -18.66
C VAL A 291 22.93 -18.66 -18.17
N VAL A 292 22.21 -17.65 -18.64
CA VAL A 292 20.81 -17.39 -18.31
C VAL A 292 19.97 -17.61 -19.55
N THR A 293 18.97 -18.47 -19.43
CA THR A 293 17.98 -18.71 -20.48
C THR A 293 16.76 -17.82 -20.23
N ARG A 294 16.36 -17.02 -21.22
CA ARG A 294 15.18 -16.15 -21.15
C ARG A 294 14.34 -16.24 -22.43
N PRO A 295 13.02 -16.03 -22.32
CA PRO A 295 12.19 -15.85 -23.51
C PRO A 295 12.66 -14.61 -24.29
N CYS A 296 12.78 -14.78 -25.60
CA CYS A 296 13.25 -13.76 -26.54
C CYS A 296 12.49 -13.90 -27.85
N GLN A 297 12.60 -12.89 -28.73
CA GLN A 297 12.02 -12.93 -30.08
C GLN A 297 10.53 -13.32 -30.05
N CYS A 298 9.79 -12.71 -29.10
CA CYS A 298 8.39 -13.01 -28.86
C CYS A 298 7.50 -12.45 -29.97
N GLN A 299 6.60 -13.27 -30.50
CA GLN A 299 5.62 -12.89 -31.50
C GLN A 299 4.20 -13.09 -30.95
N VAL A 300 3.37 -12.06 -31.09
CA VAL A 300 1.95 -12.14 -30.74
C VAL A 300 1.23 -12.85 -31.87
N ARG A 301 0.60 -14.00 -31.56
CA ARG A 301 -0.28 -14.68 -32.51
C ARG A 301 -1.68 -14.09 -32.41
N TRP A 302 -2.23 -13.69 -33.56
CA TRP A 302 -3.61 -13.17 -33.64
C TRP A 302 -4.56 -14.34 -33.37
N CYS A 303 -5.20 -14.34 -32.19
CA CYS A 303 -5.91 -15.43 -31.48
C CYS A 303 -5.33 -15.83 -30.10
N CYS A 304 -4.53 -14.93 -29.49
CA CYS A 304 -4.53 -14.63 -28.04
C CYS A 304 -3.34 -15.12 -27.21
N TYR A 305 -2.24 -15.54 -27.83
CA TYR A 305 -1.06 -15.96 -27.06
C TYR A 305 0.25 -15.45 -27.68
N VAL A 306 1.28 -15.40 -26.84
CA VAL A 306 2.62 -14.94 -27.22
C VAL A 306 3.53 -16.16 -27.31
N GLU A 307 4.09 -16.39 -28.50
CA GLU A 307 5.11 -17.42 -28.70
C GLU A 307 6.49 -16.77 -28.62
N CYS A 308 7.35 -17.27 -27.72
CA CYS A 308 8.72 -16.81 -27.57
C CYS A 308 9.69 -17.96 -27.81
N ARG A 309 10.86 -17.67 -28.38
CA ARG A 309 11.99 -18.60 -28.39
C ARG A 309 12.71 -18.53 -27.04
N GLN A 310 13.44 -19.58 -26.69
CA GLN A 310 14.35 -19.57 -25.54
C GLN A 310 15.74 -19.15 -26.02
N CYS A 311 16.22 -17.98 -25.58
CA CYS A 311 17.58 -17.54 -25.85
C CYS A 311 18.45 -17.75 -24.61
N THR A 312 19.65 -18.29 -24.81
CA THR A 312 20.68 -18.37 -23.78
C THR A 312 21.66 -17.23 -23.94
N GLN A 313 21.90 -16.48 -22.87
CA GLN A 313 22.91 -15.42 -22.84
C GLN A 313 23.85 -15.63 -21.65
N ARG A 314 25.15 -15.40 -21.86
CA ARG A 314 26.11 -15.29 -20.75
C ARG A 314 25.96 -13.93 -20.09
N GLU A 315 25.63 -13.92 -18.82
CA GLU A 315 25.57 -12.72 -17.99
C GLU A 315 26.58 -12.81 -16.85
N GLU A 316 27.19 -11.68 -16.49
CA GLU A 316 28.02 -11.58 -15.28
C GLU A 316 27.15 -11.26 -14.07
N VAL A 317 27.37 -12.00 -12.99
CA VAL A 317 26.69 -11.85 -11.71
C VAL A 317 27.71 -11.39 -10.68
N TYR A 318 27.43 -10.25 -10.06
CA TYR A 318 28.29 -9.69 -9.00
C TYR A 318 27.64 -9.89 -7.63
N THR A 319 28.39 -10.43 -6.67
CA THR A 319 27.92 -10.65 -5.31
C THR A 319 28.91 -10.12 -4.28
N CYS A 320 28.43 -9.41 -3.26
CA CYS A 320 29.28 -8.83 -2.23
C CYS A 320 30.11 -9.89 -1.48
N LYS A 321 31.37 -9.55 -1.21
CA LYS A 321 32.28 -10.38 -0.41
C LYS A 321 31.88 -10.36 1.08
N GLY A 322 32.24 -11.45 1.76
CA GLY A 322 32.14 -11.62 3.21
C GLY A 322 33.03 -10.63 3.94
#